data_AF-A0A3B9EUI3-F1
#
_entry.id   AF-A0A3B9EUI3-F1
#
_cell.length_a   1.000
_cell.length_b   1.000
_cell.length_c   1.000
_cell.angle_alpha   90.00
_cell.angle_beta   90.00
_cell.angle_gamma   90.00
#
_symmetry.space_group_name_H-M   'P 1'
#
loop_
_entity.id
_entity.type
_entity.pdbx_description
1 polymer ?
#
loop_
_entity_poly.entity_id
_entity_poly.type
_entity_poly.pdbx_seq_one_letter_code
_entity_poly.pdbx_strand_id
1 'polypeptide(L)' 'MAVEITDANFEDVVLKSDKPVLVDFWAEW' A
#
# COMPACT_ATOMS: atom_id res chain seq x y z
N MET A 1 -8.47 9.82 3.73
CA MET A 1 -7.53 9.20 4.69
C MET A 1 -6.64 8.29 3.86
N ALA A 2 -5.34 8.56 3.81
CA ALA A 2 -4.39 7.64 3.18
C ALA A 2 -4.19 6.45 4.11
N VAL A 3 -4.20 5.24 3.56
CA VAL A 3 -3.88 4.03 4.32
C VAL A 3 -2.37 3.84 4.20
N GLU A 4 -1.67 3.90 5.34
CA GLU A 4 -0.24 3.62 5.36
C GLU A 4 -0.01 2.13 5.10
N ILE A 5 0.79 1.85 4.08
CA ILE A 5 1.19 0.51 3.74
C ILE A 5 2.51 0.22 4.45
N THR A 6 2.51 -0.84 5.24
CA THR A 6 3.67 -1.38 5.93
C THR A 6 3.91 -2.80 5.42
N ASP A 7 5.09 -3.37 5.64
CA ASP A 7 5.40 -4.73 5.19
C ASP A 7 4.38 -5.77 5.70
N ALA A 8 3.80 -5.54 6.88
CA ALA A 8 2.82 -6.42 7.50
C ALA A 8 1.45 -6.43 6.79
N ASN A 9 1.10 -5.37 6.05
CA ASN A 9 -0.21 -5.23 5.40
C ASN A 9 -0.14 -5.17 3.87
N PHE A 10 1.06 -5.18 3.30
CA PHE A 10 1.26 -5.09 1.85
C PHE A 10 0.60 -6.26 1.11
N GLU A 11 0.70 -7.49 1.65
CA GLU A 11 0.15 -8.67 0.99
C GLU A 11 -1.38 -8.62 0.89
N ASP A 12 -2.06 -8.28 1.98
CA ASP A 12 -3.52 -8.28 2.02
C ASP A 12 -4.11 -7.06 1.30
N VAL A 13 -3.45 -5.90 1.37
CA VAL A 13 -3.98 -4.65 0.82
C VAL A 13 -3.58 -4.43 -0.64
N VAL A 14 -2.40 -4.91 -1.06
CA VAL A 14 -1.88 -4.70 -2.42
C VAL A 14 -1.93 -5.98 -3.24
N LEU A 15 -1.35 -7.07 -2.75
CA LEU A 15 -1.24 -8.32 -3.53
C LEU A 15 -2.57 -9.06 -3.70
N LYS A 16 -3.46 -8.99 -2.70
CA LYS A 16 -4.80 -9.61 -2.74
C LYS A 16 -5.91 -8.65 -3.18
N SER A 17 -5.58 -7.46 -3.70
CA SER A 17 -6.59 -6.50 -4.13
C SER A 17 -7.23 -6.93 -5.44
N ASP A 18 -8.56 -7.05 -5.44
CA ASP A 18 -9.37 -7.29 -6.63
C ASP A 18 -9.37 -6.11 -7.63
N LYS A 19 -8.86 -4.95 -7.21
CA LYS A 19 -8.80 -3.73 -8.01
C LYS A 19 -7.35 -3.26 -8.17
N PRO A 20 -6.99 -2.65 -9.30
CA PRO A 20 -5.65 -2.11 -9.51
C PRO A 20 -5.32 -1.07 -8.43
N VAL A 21 -4.19 -1.28 -7.75
CA VAL A 21 -3.70 -0.44 -6.65
C VAL A 21 -2.58 0.45 -7.16
N LEU A 22 -2.66 1.75 -6.87
CA LEU A 22 -1.60 2.71 -7.14
C LEU A 22 -0.85 2.99 -5.83
N VAL A 23 0.44 2.68 -5.80
CA VAL A 23 1.31 2.88 -4.63
C VAL A 23 2.25 4.04 -4.92
N ASP A 24 2.23 5.04 -4.04
CA ASP A 24 3.14 6.20 -4.09
C ASP A 24 4.26 6.01 -3.06
N PHE A 25 5.50 5.95 -3.53
CA PHE A 25 6.68 5.73 -2.69
C PHE A 25 7.39 7.05 -2.42
N TRP A 26 7.33 7.50 -1.17
CA TRP A 26 7.96 8.73 -0.72
C TRP A 26 8.50 8.55 0.71
N ALA A 27 9.39 9.46 1.12
CA ALA A 27 9.94 9.50 2.47
C ALA A 27 10.02 10.96 2.95
N GLU A 28 9.81 11.16 4.25
CA GLU A 28 10.19 12.41 4.90
C GLU A 28 11.73 12.51 4.92
N TRP A 29 12.24 13.71 4.70
CA TRP A 29 13.68 14.01 4.55
C TRP A 29 14.47 13.83 5.85
#